data_AF-M0DL65-F1
#
_entry.id   AF-M0DL65-F1
#
_cell.length_a   1.000
_cell.length_b   1.000
_cell.length_c   1.000
_cell.angle_alpha   90.00
_cell.angle_beta   90.00
_cell.angle_gamma   90.00
#
_symmetry.space_group_name_H-M   'P 1'
#
loop_
_entity.id
_entity.type
_entity.pdbx_description
1 polymer ?
#
loop_
_entity_poly.entity_id
_entity_poly.type
_entity_poly.pdbx_seq_one_letter_code
_entity_poly.pdbx_strand_id
1 'polypeptide(L)'
;MSRLPSIGGLVSARAALVAAAVVCAVVLVGVVAATGAGVAGSHAADAGNDGEPVVDPPTYDPDRPTGAGTATVLRDGSDGGGADGSDGGAADGGAATVDAETYDDLATAVDAAGPGATIELSGVFEPAETVVVDDPELTIRAGSTHGALIDGGGEDTTIDVRAPDATVEGLWIDDTGEDLESQDAAVYVAENATGATLADLYLTDAAFGVWVNGADRVTIADSRIEGTRAPRFANRGNGINLWETNGTEVRDTEITDVRDGIYYSWASNVEATGNTMWDLRYGVHYMYSDDNRLANNVAFENDVGYALMVSEDIELVNNTAVANRGKSGHGVLLKEIDRSVIRDNRLVANGNGAFLYNAQHNEVRGNLLYANGVGIHHSAGTEGTLVAGNSFVNNDEPVLTTTRDLVAWNGTDRGNYWSDARVADTDGDGISDARHRPAGAAERLVQEHPAAAVFADSPAFDAIRLVESRFPAVESAGIIDHRPLATPAHDVEPYRPYAAAVDAAAEYDDEPGDDHHQ
;
A
#
# COMPACT_ATOMS: atom_id res chain seq x y z
N MET A 1 -47.30 52.27 -6.22
CA MET A 1 -48.34 52.17 -7.27
C MET A 1 -48.04 50.90 -8.06
N SER A 2 -48.58 49.76 -7.63
CA SER A 2 -49.63 49.02 -8.34
C SER A 2 -49.33 48.71 -9.82
N ARG A 3 -49.12 47.43 -10.14
CA ARG A 3 -50.00 46.62 -11.02
C ARG A 3 -49.44 45.19 -11.19
N LEU A 4 -50.25 44.21 -10.78
CA LEU A 4 -50.19 42.81 -11.20
C LEU A 4 -50.67 42.66 -12.66
N PRO A 5 -50.18 41.64 -13.37
CA PRO A 5 -51.04 40.69 -14.11
C PRO A 5 -50.50 39.24 -14.00
N SER A 6 -51.15 38.14 -14.37
CA SER A 6 -52.57 37.73 -14.53
C SER A 6 -52.55 36.19 -14.54
N ILE A 7 -53.59 35.56 -13.99
CA ILE A 7 -53.79 34.10 -13.94
C ILE A 7 -54.05 33.55 -15.35
N GLY A 8 -53.23 32.60 -15.80
CA GLY A 8 -53.48 31.81 -17.00
C GLY A 8 -52.44 30.70 -17.14
N GLY A 9 -52.79 29.47 -16.75
CA GLY A 9 -51.96 28.27 -17.02
C GLY A 9 -51.90 27.21 -15.92
N LEU A 10 -53.02 26.85 -15.28
CA LEU A 10 -53.11 25.70 -14.36
C LEU A 10 -53.81 24.52 -15.05
N VAL A 11 -53.12 23.85 -15.98
CA VAL A 11 -53.36 22.46 -16.41
C VAL A 11 -52.01 21.97 -16.95
N SER A 12 -51.21 21.17 -16.21
CA SER A 12 -51.28 19.70 -16.32
C SER A 12 -50.54 18.98 -15.17
N ALA A 13 -50.75 19.38 -13.92
CA ALA A 13 -50.25 18.64 -12.73
C ALA A 13 -51.17 17.47 -12.28
N ARG A 14 -51.96 16.87 -13.19
CA ARG A 14 -52.94 15.80 -12.86
C ARG A 14 -52.82 14.51 -13.66
N ALA A 15 -51.78 14.34 -14.49
CA ALA A 15 -51.58 13.10 -15.25
C ALA A 15 -50.54 12.14 -14.63
N ALA A 16 -49.69 12.58 -13.70
CA ALA A 16 -48.62 11.74 -13.13
C ALA A 16 -48.99 11.03 -11.80
N LEU A 17 -50.13 11.36 -11.18
CA LEU A 17 -50.50 10.87 -9.84
C LEU A 17 -51.63 9.83 -9.82
N VAL A 18 -52.07 9.34 -10.99
CA VAL A 18 -53.12 8.30 -11.09
C VAL A 18 -52.56 6.93 -11.51
N ALA A 19 -51.29 6.84 -11.97
CA ALA A 19 -50.67 5.57 -12.31
C ALA A 19 -50.09 4.81 -11.11
N ALA A 20 -49.83 5.47 -9.98
CA ALA A 20 -49.26 4.84 -8.77
C ALA A 20 -50.31 4.27 -7.79
N ALA A 21 -51.61 4.48 -8.04
CA ALA A 21 -52.68 4.05 -7.13
C ALA A 21 -53.39 2.75 -7.56
N VAL A 22 -53.08 2.18 -8.73
CA VAL A 22 -53.79 1.00 -9.28
C VAL A 22 -53.00 -0.30 -9.10
N VAL A 23 -51.71 -0.27 -8.75
CA VAL A 23 -50.91 -1.49 -8.52
C VAL A 23 -50.88 -1.91 -7.04
N CYS A 24 -51.18 -1.01 -6.09
CA CYS A 24 -51.23 -1.35 -4.66
C CYS A 24 -52.55 -2.00 -4.16
N ALA A 25 -53.52 -2.28 -5.04
CA ALA A 25 -54.85 -2.74 -4.63
C ALA A 25 -55.20 -4.21 -4.93
N VAL A 26 -54.28 -5.03 -5.45
CA VAL A 26 -54.58 -6.43 -5.86
C VAL A 26 -53.82 -7.52 -5.10
N VAL A 27 -52.90 -7.20 -4.18
CA VAL A 27 -52.18 -8.23 -3.37
C VAL A 27 -52.66 -8.32 -1.91
N LEU A 28 -53.70 -7.57 -1.53
CA LEU A 28 -54.16 -7.49 -0.13
C LEU A 28 -55.37 -8.36 0.24
N VAL A 29 -55.58 -9.50 -0.43
CA VAL A 29 -56.57 -10.49 0.04
C VAL A 29 -56.01 -11.91 -0.03
N GLY A 30 -55.58 -12.39 1.14
CA GLY A 30 -55.85 -13.76 1.55
C GLY A 30 -54.63 -14.61 1.90
N VAL A 31 -54.14 -14.50 3.14
CA VAL A 31 -53.77 -15.69 3.95
C VAL A 31 -53.96 -15.36 5.43
N VAL A 32 -54.89 -16.05 6.10
CA VAL A 32 -54.89 -16.24 7.55
C VAL A 32 -54.80 -17.73 7.82
N ALA A 33 -53.89 -18.07 8.74
CA ALA A 33 -53.71 -19.33 9.47
C ALA A 33 -53.06 -20.52 8.74
N ALA A 34 -51.82 -20.84 9.12
CA ALA A 34 -51.49 -22.06 9.86
C ALA A 34 -50.01 -22.10 10.29
N THR A 35 -49.78 -22.34 11.60
CA THR A 35 -48.71 -23.15 12.24
C THR A 35 -47.24 -22.89 11.84
N GLY A 36 -46.31 -22.55 12.74
CA GLY A 36 -46.04 -23.20 14.02
C GLY A 36 -44.91 -24.24 13.91
N ALA A 37 -43.66 -23.77 13.83
CA ALA A 37 -42.38 -24.47 14.09
C ALA A 37 -41.28 -23.44 13.74
N GLY A 38 -40.30 -23.06 14.56
CA GLY A 38 -39.50 -23.85 15.50
C GLY A 38 -38.11 -24.06 14.89
N VAL A 39 -37.23 -23.07 14.94
CA VAL A 39 -35.77 -23.19 14.66
C VAL A 39 -35.07 -22.18 15.58
N ALA A 40 -34.70 -22.59 16.80
CA ALA A 40 -33.38 -23.10 17.16
C ALA A 40 -32.27 -22.04 16.96
N GLY A 41 -32.03 -21.27 18.01
CA GLY A 41 -30.84 -20.42 18.11
C GLY A 41 -29.60 -21.25 18.38
N SER A 42 -28.61 -21.15 17.49
CA SER A 42 -27.20 -21.43 17.77
C SER A 42 -26.61 -20.14 18.34
N HIS A 43 -26.47 -19.97 19.65
CA HIS A 43 -25.23 -20.28 20.38
C HIS A 43 -23.99 -19.97 19.54
N ALA A 44 -23.68 -18.67 19.42
CA ALA A 44 -22.35 -18.20 19.14
C ALA A 44 -21.43 -18.77 20.23
N ALA A 45 -20.46 -19.57 19.82
CA ALA A 45 -19.35 -19.93 20.68
C ALA A 45 -18.52 -18.67 20.88
N ASP A 46 -18.36 -18.30 22.13
CA ASP A 46 -17.39 -17.35 22.64
C ASP A 46 -16.00 -17.90 22.31
N ALA A 47 -15.42 -17.44 21.21
CA ALA A 47 -14.00 -17.62 20.91
C ALA A 47 -13.33 -16.32 21.38
N GLY A 48 -12.57 -16.42 22.48
CA GLY A 48 -11.62 -15.38 22.85
C GLY A 48 -10.70 -15.16 21.66
N ASN A 49 -10.74 -13.95 21.11
CA ASN A 49 -9.88 -13.53 20.03
C ASN A 49 -8.65 -12.88 20.65
N ASP A 50 -7.63 -13.69 20.88
CA ASP A 50 -6.35 -13.26 21.39
C ASP A 50 -5.51 -12.71 20.20
N GLY A 51 -5.97 -11.63 19.54
CA GLY A 51 -5.16 -10.76 18.66
C GLY A 51 -4.17 -11.38 17.65
N GLU A 52 -4.41 -12.59 17.14
CA GLU A 52 -3.49 -13.25 16.20
C GLU A 52 -3.52 -12.56 14.82
N PRO A 53 -2.36 -12.37 14.16
CA PRO A 53 -2.30 -11.72 12.85
C PRO A 53 -3.02 -12.55 11.79
N VAL A 54 -3.73 -11.87 10.90
CA VAL A 54 -4.45 -12.41 9.75
C VAL A 54 -3.49 -12.96 8.70
N VAL A 55 -2.29 -12.40 8.61
CA VAL A 55 -1.21 -12.84 7.71
C VAL A 55 0.02 -13.12 8.56
N ASP A 56 0.62 -14.31 8.43
CA ASP A 56 1.87 -14.62 9.12
C ASP A 56 2.98 -13.63 8.69
N PRO A 57 3.53 -12.81 9.59
CA PRO A 57 4.59 -11.88 9.24
C PRO A 57 5.88 -12.66 8.89
N PRO A 58 6.73 -12.12 8.00
CA PRO A 58 8.02 -12.72 7.71
C PRO A 58 8.85 -12.84 8.99
N THR A 59 9.31 -14.05 9.33
CA THR A 59 10.17 -14.31 10.49
C THR A 59 11.63 -14.13 10.10
N TYR A 60 12.36 -13.30 10.84
CA TYR A 60 13.78 -13.08 10.64
C TYR A 60 14.45 -12.82 12.00
N ASP A 61 15.47 -13.61 12.34
CA ASP A 61 16.18 -13.53 13.63
C ASP A 61 17.61 -14.06 13.44
N PRO A 62 18.53 -13.23 12.88
CA PRO A 62 19.91 -13.62 12.67
C PRO A 62 20.68 -13.66 14.01
N ASP A 63 21.72 -14.50 14.08
CA ASP A 63 22.60 -14.53 15.26
C ASP A 63 23.28 -13.17 15.45
N ARG A 64 22.97 -12.49 16.57
CA ARG A 64 23.57 -11.18 16.88
C ARG A 64 25.09 -11.29 17.08
N PRO A 65 25.92 -10.46 16.40
CA PRO A 65 27.35 -10.41 16.63
C PRO A 65 27.68 -10.05 18.09
N THR A 66 28.71 -10.69 18.65
CA THR A 66 29.16 -10.44 20.05
C THR A 66 30.65 -10.18 20.20
N GLY A 67 31.43 -10.35 19.13
CA GLY A 67 32.88 -10.10 19.14
C GLY A 67 33.18 -8.62 18.98
N ALA A 68 34.35 -8.16 19.43
CA ALA A 68 34.80 -6.81 19.15
C ALA A 68 34.93 -6.57 17.63
N GLY A 69 34.59 -5.36 17.19
CA GLY A 69 34.66 -4.94 15.80
C GLY A 69 36.06 -5.07 15.21
N THR A 70 36.14 -5.49 13.95
CA THR A 70 37.37 -5.45 13.15
C THR A 70 37.01 -5.02 11.74
N ALA A 71 37.53 -3.87 11.32
CA ALA A 71 37.36 -3.31 9.98
C ALA A 71 38.65 -3.55 9.18
N THR A 72 38.55 -4.21 8.03
CA THR A 72 39.69 -4.49 7.14
C THR A 72 39.56 -3.68 5.87
N VAL A 73 40.45 -2.72 5.67
CA VAL A 73 40.51 -1.93 4.43
C VAL A 73 41.29 -2.73 3.39
N LEU A 74 40.63 -3.06 2.30
CA LEU A 74 41.18 -3.78 1.15
C LEU A 74 41.49 -2.78 0.04
N ARG A 75 42.77 -2.63 -0.30
CA ARG A 75 43.22 -1.80 -1.43
C ARG A 75 43.63 -2.68 -2.59
N ASP A 76 43.17 -2.36 -3.79
CA ASP A 76 43.69 -3.01 -5.00
C ASP A 76 45.14 -2.55 -5.22
N GLY A 77 46.08 -3.49 -5.32
CA GLY A 77 47.52 -3.23 -5.32
C GLY A 77 48.05 -2.53 -6.57
N SER A 78 47.21 -1.81 -7.33
CA SER A 78 47.59 -1.13 -8.57
C SER A 78 48.22 0.24 -8.38
N ASP A 79 48.27 0.77 -7.16
CA ASP A 79 49.00 2.01 -6.85
C ASP A 79 50.50 1.75 -6.69
N GLY A 80 51.10 1.34 -7.80
CA GLY A 80 52.54 1.36 -8.02
C GLY A 80 53.04 2.80 -8.01
N GLY A 81 53.31 3.33 -6.81
CA GLY A 81 54.10 4.53 -6.61
C GLY A 81 55.38 4.46 -7.44
N GLY A 82 55.58 5.46 -8.29
CA GLY A 82 56.75 5.56 -9.16
C GLY A 82 58.05 5.58 -8.37
N ALA A 83 58.68 4.43 -8.25
CA ALA A 83 60.08 4.31 -7.87
C ALA A 83 60.93 4.30 -9.14
N ASP A 84 61.60 5.41 -9.40
CA ASP A 84 62.77 5.50 -10.27
C ASP A 84 63.84 4.49 -9.80
N GLY A 85 64.20 3.53 -10.66
CA GLY A 85 65.24 2.57 -10.36
C GLY A 85 65.29 1.36 -11.29
N SER A 86 66.12 1.47 -12.32
CA SER A 86 66.61 0.37 -13.16
C SER A 86 67.08 -0.87 -12.38
N ASP A 87 66.61 -2.07 -12.72
CA ASP A 87 67.40 -3.17 -13.32
C ASP A 87 66.51 -4.40 -13.60
N GLY A 88 66.83 -5.17 -14.63
CA GLY A 88 66.01 -6.27 -15.14
C GLY A 88 66.04 -7.56 -14.29
N GLY A 89 64.90 -8.23 -14.18
CA GLY A 89 64.80 -9.57 -13.62
C GLY A 89 63.39 -10.15 -13.64
N ALA A 90 63.21 -11.20 -14.45
CA ALA A 90 62.19 -12.26 -14.46
C ALA A 90 60.76 -11.94 -13.95
N ALA A 91 59.80 -12.00 -14.88
CA ALA A 91 58.38 -12.13 -14.59
C ALA A 91 58.11 -13.48 -13.88
N ASP A 92 57.76 -13.40 -12.61
CA ASP A 92 57.01 -14.43 -11.88
C ASP A 92 55.60 -13.88 -11.63
N GLY A 93 54.58 -14.72 -11.80
CA GLY A 93 53.17 -14.34 -11.80
C GLY A 93 52.65 -13.97 -10.40
N GLY A 94 53.05 -12.79 -9.92
CA GLY A 94 52.66 -12.27 -8.61
C GLY A 94 51.15 -12.22 -8.46
N ALA A 95 50.61 -13.01 -7.53
CA ALA A 95 49.32 -12.76 -6.94
C ALA A 95 49.34 -11.30 -6.44
N ALA A 96 48.37 -10.49 -6.85
CA ALA A 96 48.19 -9.15 -6.31
C ALA A 96 48.14 -9.26 -4.78
N THR A 97 49.16 -8.73 -4.10
CA THR A 97 49.14 -8.59 -2.66
C THR A 97 48.15 -7.49 -2.35
N VAL A 98 46.95 -7.86 -1.91
CA VAL A 98 46.01 -6.91 -1.32
C VAL A 98 46.65 -6.45 -0.01
N ASP A 99 47.05 -5.19 0.04
CA ASP A 99 47.50 -4.58 1.28
C ASP A 99 46.25 -4.42 2.16
N ALA A 100 46.18 -5.22 3.23
CA ALA A 100 45.08 -5.24 4.17
C ALA A 100 45.52 -4.56 5.47
N GLU A 101 44.90 -3.44 5.80
CA GLU A 101 45.06 -2.74 7.08
C GLU A 101 43.81 -2.95 7.93
N THR A 102 44.01 -3.26 9.21
CA THR A 102 42.92 -3.56 10.15
C THR A 102 42.78 -2.46 11.19
N TYR A 103 41.54 -2.11 11.51
CA TYR A 103 41.16 -1.06 12.46
C TYR A 103 40.11 -1.61 13.43
N ASP A 104 40.18 -1.17 14.68
CA ASP A 104 39.18 -1.50 15.71
C ASP A 104 38.06 -0.44 15.77
N ASP A 105 38.23 0.68 15.06
CA ASP A 105 37.29 1.80 14.97
C ASP A 105 36.85 2.02 13.51
N LEU A 106 35.54 2.08 13.28
CA LEU A 106 34.97 2.16 11.93
C LEU A 106 35.24 3.52 11.27
N ALA A 107 35.06 4.62 12.01
CA ALA A 107 35.31 5.96 11.48
C ALA A 107 36.77 6.12 11.02
N THR A 108 37.72 5.64 11.83
CA THR A 108 39.15 5.61 11.47
C THR A 108 39.41 4.75 10.22
N ALA A 109 38.71 3.62 10.07
CA ALA A 109 38.84 2.78 8.88
C ALA A 109 38.33 3.49 7.62
N VAL A 110 37.21 4.22 7.73
CA VAL A 110 36.63 5.02 6.65
C VAL A 110 37.55 6.19 6.28
N ASP A 111 38.07 6.94 7.26
CA ASP A 111 39.03 8.03 7.03
C ASP A 111 40.35 7.57 6.39
N ALA A 112 40.75 6.32 6.67
CA ALA A 112 41.95 5.71 6.09
C ALA A 112 41.68 5.01 4.76
N ALA A 113 40.42 4.73 4.44
CA ALA A 113 40.02 4.29 3.13
C ALA A 113 40.22 5.44 2.12
N GLY A 114 40.23 5.09 0.85
CA GLY A 114 40.25 6.08 -0.21
C GLY A 114 39.18 5.75 -1.24
N PRO A 115 39.04 6.56 -2.30
CA PRO A 115 38.10 6.31 -3.38
C PRO A 115 38.19 4.89 -3.93
N GLY A 116 37.05 4.23 -4.11
CA GLY A 116 36.96 2.87 -4.65
C GLY A 116 37.45 1.75 -3.71
N ALA A 117 37.86 2.07 -2.48
CA ALA A 117 38.29 1.05 -1.53
C ALA A 117 37.10 0.19 -1.03
N THR A 118 37.41 -0.98 -0.48
CA THR A 118 36.43 -1.82 0.22
C THR A 118 36.84 -1.98 1.68
N ILE A 119 35.91 -1.76 2.60
CA ILE A 119 36.07 -2.01 4.03
C ILE A 119 35.21 -3.22 4.39
N GLU A 120 35.85 -4.31 4.80
CA GLU A 120 35.17 -5.52 5.27
C GLU A 120 35.08 -5.50 6.79
N LEU A 121 33.85 -5.60 7.32
CA LEU A 121 33.53 -5.50 8.74
C LEU A 121 33.18 -6.87 9.34
N SER A 122 33.51 -7.05 10.61
CA SER A 122 33.03 -8.16 11.44
C SER A 122 32.96 -7.74 12.90
N GLY A 123 32.09 -8.36 13.69
CA GLY A 123 31.94 -8.05 15.12
C GLY A 123 31.06 -6.82 15.38
N VAL A 124 31.23 -6.19 16.53
CA VAL A 124 30.42 -5.06 17.02
C VAL A 124 31.25 -3.78 17.01
N PHE A 125 30.71 -2.73 16.40
CA PHE A 125 31.24 -1.38 16.41
C PHE A 125 30.30 -0.46 17.21
N GLU A 126 30.87 0.37 18.06
CA GLU A 126 30.17 1.40 18.85
C GLU A 126 30.82 2.76 18.52
N PRO A 127 30.59 3.32 17.30
CA PRO A 127 31.20 4.57 16.89
C PRO A 127 30.77 5.71 17.83
N ALA A 128 31.73 6.58 18.20
CA ALA A 128 31.46 7.70 19.10
C ALA A 128 30.77 8.90 18.42
N GLU A 129 30.69 8.88 17.10
CA GLU A 129 30.11 9.91 16.24
C GLU A 129 29.67 9.27 14.91
N THR A 130 28.80 9.95 14.15
CA THR A 130 28.31 9.47 12.84
C THR A 130 29.45 9.04 11.92
N VAL A 131 29.31 7.86 11.31
CA VAL A 131 30.25 7.36 10.31
C VAL A 131 29.97 8.04 8.97
N VAL A 132 30.88 8.89 8.53
CA VAL A 132 30.71 9.70 7.30
C VAL A 132 31.41 9.06 6.11
N VAL A 133 30.65 8.73 5.06
CA VAL A 133 31.16 8.18 3.80
C VAL A 133 31.30 9.28 2.76
N ASP A 134 32.49 9.89 2.70
CA ASP A 134 32.82 11.04 1.83
C ASP A 134 33.67 10.67 0.59
N ASP A 135 34.19 9.44 0.50
CA ASP A 135 34.95 8.96 -0.67
C ASP A 135 34.06 8.25 -1.71
N PRO A 136 34.15 8.61 -3.00
CA PRO A 136 33.32 8.01 -4.05
C PRO A 136 33.69 6.55 -4.29
N GLU A 137 32.69 5.76 -4.70
CA GLU A 137 32.84 4.31 -4.97
C GLU A 137 33.33 3.50 -3.74
N LEU A 138 33.30 4.09 -2.53
CA LEU A 138 33.65 3.38 -1.29
C LEU A 138 32.60 2.31 -1.00
N THR A 139 33.06 1.09 -0.69
CA THR A 139 32.20 0.00 -0.25
C THR A 139 32.45 -0.33 1.21
N ILE A 140 31.42 -0.25 2.05
CA ILE A 140 31.43 -0.75 3.43
C ILE A 140 30.54 -1.97 3.49
N ARG A 141 31.10 -3.15 3.82
CA ARG A 141 30.33 -4.39 3.84
C ARG A 141 30.69 -5.31 4.99
N ALA A 142 29.76 -6.16 5.42
CA ALA A 142 30.09 -7.25 6.33
C ALA A 142 30.85 -8.39 5.60
N GLY A 143 31.78 -9.05 6.30
CA GLY A 143 32.46 -10.25 5.78
C GLY A 143 31.53 -11.45 5.61
N SER A 144 30.44 -11.47 6.36
CA SER A 144 29.27 -12.34 6.18
C SER A 144 28.03 -11.50 6.45
N THR A 145 26.96 -11.65 5.67
CA THR A 145 25.70 -10.90 5.83
C THR A 145 25.22 -10.91 7.29
N HIS A 146 25.03 -9.71 7.86
CA HIS A 146 24.71 -9.42 9.27
C HIS A 146 25.74 -9.90 10.31
N GLY A 147 26.97 -10.20 9.87
CA GLY A 147 28.10 -10.56 10.74
C GLY A 147 28.85 -9.36 11.33
N ALA A 148 28.45 -8.14 10.96
CA ALA A 148 28.91 -6.89 11.54
C ALA A 148 27.71 -6.10 12.05
N LEU A 149 27.77 -5.70 13.32
CA LEU A 149 26.79 -4.85 13.98
C LEU A 149 27.41 -3.46 14.20
N ILE A 150 26.70 -2.42 13.82
CA ILE A 150 27.01 -1.03 14.18
C ILE A 150 25.91 -0.58 15.14
N ASP A 151 26.29 -0.38 16.40
CA ASP A 151 25.43 0.15 17.45
C ASP A 151 25.57 1.67 17.47
N GLY A 152 24.49 2.37 17.10
CA GLY A 152 24.45 3.83 17.01
C GLY A 152 24.42 4.53 18.38
N GLY A 153 24.20 3.81 19.48
CA GLY A 153 24.21 4.34 20.83
C GLY A 153 23.04 5.26 21.18
N GLY A 154 21.99 5.30 20.37
CA GLY A 154 20.77 6.07 20.60
C GLY A 154 20.91 7.57 20.35
N GLU A 155 21.96 8.00 19.63
CA GLU A 155 22.23 9.41 19.32
C GLU A 155 22.51 9.61 17.82
N ASP A 156 21.91 10.65 17.23
CA ASP A 156 22.12 11.10 15.85
C ASP A 156 21.91 10.00 14.78
N THR A 157 22.35 10.29 13.55
CA THR A 157 22.42 9.33 12.44
C THR A 157 23.65 8.42 12.59
N THR A 158 23.50 7.12 12.29
CA THR A 158 24.61 6.16 12.40
C THR A 158 25.58 6.24 11.21
N ILE A 159 25.09 6.17 9.98
CA ILE A 159 25.88 6.28 8.74
C ILE A 159 25.36 7.42 7.87
N ASP A 160 26.23 8.34 7.48
CA ASP A 160 25.92 9.44 6.56
C ASP A 160 26.69 9.25 5.23
N VAL A 161 25.98 8.84 4.20
CA VAL A 161 26.50 8.63 2.85
C VAL A 161 26.42 9.93 2.06
N ARG A 162 27.59 10.50 1.76
CA ARG A 162 27.73 11.77 1.04
C ARG A 162 28.36 11.60 -0.33
N ALA A 163 29.12 10.54 -0.56
CA ALA A 163 29.81 10.34 -1.82
C ALA A 163 28.95 9.60 -2.87
N PRO A 164 29.11 9.91 -4.16
CA PRO A 164 28.42 9.19 -5.22
C PRO A 164 28.92 7.75 -5.35
N ASP A 165 28.03 6.88 -5.82
CA ASP A 165 28.30 5.46 -6.12
C ASP A 165 28.87 4.68 -4.91
N ALA A 166 28.69 5.19 -3.69
CA ALA A 166 29.07 4.49 -2.45
C ALA A 166 28.11 3.33 -2.16
N THR A 167 28.63 2.27 -1.54
CA THR A 167 27.87 1.06 -1.21
C THR A 167 27.96 0.74 0.27
N VAL A 168 26.81 0.48 0.89
CA VAL A 168 26.68 -0.03 2.27
C VAL A 168 25.91 -1.36 2.19
N GLU A 169 26.56 -2.46 2.56
CA GLU A 169 26.04 -3.81 2.26
C GLU A 169 26.17 -4.80 3.43
N GLY A 170 25.12 -5.58 3.69
CA GLY A 170 25.22 -6.74 4.57
C GLY A 170 25.35 -6.39 6.06
N LEU A 171 25.11 -5.15 6.46
CA LEU A 171 25.33 -4.67 7.83
C LEU A 171 24.07 -4.84 8.68
N TRP A 172 24.26 -5.14 9.96
CA TRP A 172 23.25 -4.88 10.98
C TRP A 172 23.53 -3.50 11.58
N ILE A 173 22.58 -2.57 11.53
CA ILE A 173 22.63 -1.26 12.19
C ILE A 173 21.51 -1.19 13.23
N ASP A 174 21.84 -0.82 14.46
CA ASP A 174 20.93 -0.83 15.61
C ASP A 174 21.04 0.44 16.44
N ASP A 175 19.99 0.77 17.20
CA ASP A 175 19.95 1.85 18.22
C ASP A 175 20.37 3.23 17.68
N THR A 176 19.54 3.82 16.79
CA THR A 176 19.79 5.16 16.21
C THR A 176 19.25 6.26 17.12
N GLY A 177 19.61 7.52 16.86
CA GLY A 177 18.90 8.66 17.44
C GLY A 177 17.40 8.67 17.12
N GLU A 178 16.61 9.37 17.96
CA GLU A 178 15.14 9.46 17.86
C GLU A 178 14.61 10.82 17.39
N ASP A 179 15.48 11.78 17.03
CA ASP A 179 15.04 13.13 16.69
C ASP A 179 14.60 13.24 15.21
N LEU A 180 13.28 13.35 15.02
CA LEU A 180 12.68 13.50 13.71
C LEU A 180 12.95 14.88 13.07
N GLU A 181 13.30 15.90 13.84
CA GLU A 181 13.63 17.24 13.33
C GLU A 181 15.02 17.26 12.70
N SER A 182 16.01 16.61 13.33
CA SER A 182 17.35 16.39 12.78
C SER A 182 17.41 15.28 11.74
N GLN A 183 16.34 14.48 11.61
CA GLN A 183 16.21 13.37 10.66
C GLN A 183 17.16 12.21 10.99
N ASP A 184 17.27 11.88 12.28
CA ASP A 184 18.11 10.78 12.74
C ASP A 184 17.72 9.46 12.05
N ALA A 185 18.70 8.85 11.37
CA ALA A 185 18.48 7.65 10.57
C ALA A 185 19.57 6.60 10.80
N ALA A 186 19.25 5.33 10.56
CA ALA A 186 20.28 4.29 10.48
C ALA A 186 21.22 4.58 9.30
N VAL A 187 20.66 4.94 8.14
CA VAL A 187 21.43 5.44 7.00
C VAL A 187 20.81 6.71 6.43
N TYR A 188 21.57 7.79 6.44
CA TYR A 188 21.24 9.03 5.73
C TYR A 188 22.00 9.07 4.41
N VAL A 189 21.33 9.44 3.32
CA VAL A 189 21.91 9.59 1.99
C VAL A 189 21.74 11.04 1.55
N ALA A 190 22.85 11.78 1.57
CA ALA A 190 22.88 13.20 1.24
C ALA A 190 22.75 13.46 -0.27
N GLU A 191 22.36 14.68 -0.64
CA GLU A 191 22.05 15.10 -2.02
C GLU A 191 23.13 14.75 -3.05
N ASN A 192 24.40 14.78 -2.64
CA ASN A 192 25.55 14.46 -3.49
C ASN A 192 25.84 12.96 -3.67
N ALA A 193 25.17 12.07 -2.93
CA ALA A 193 25.36 10.62 -2.97
C ALA A 193 24.54 9.93 -4.08
N THR A 194 24.54 10.53 -5.27
CA THR A 194 23.87 9.95 -6.44
C THR A 194 24.43 8.56 -6.74
N GLY A 195 23.56 7.59 -7.04
CA GLY A 195 23.99 6.22 -7.37
C GLY A 195 24.34 5.35 -6.16
N ALA A 196 24.13 5.84 -4.92
CA ALA A 196 24.40 5.07 -3.72
C ALA A 196 23.58 3.75 -3.69
N THR A 197 24.20 2.70 -3.17
CA THR A 197 23.57 1.37 -3.02
C THR A 197 23.55 0.96 -1.55
N LEU A 198 22.35 0.68 -1.04
CA LEU A 198 22.08 0.16 0.29
C LEU A 198 21.45 -1.23 0.12
N ALA A 199 22.17 -2.29 0.47
CA ALA A 199 21.75 -3.66 0.17
C ALA A 199 21.96 -4.62 1.35
N ASP A 200 21.10 -5.62 1.49
CA ASP A 200 21.24 -6.66 2.51
C ASP A 200 21.40 -6.09 3.94
N LEU A 201 20.70 -4.99 4.24
CA LEU A 201 20.77 -4.33 5.55
C LEU A 201 19.74 -4.91 6.50
N TYR A 202 20.10 -5.07 7.76
CA TYR A 202 19.15 -5.28 8.85
C TYR A 202 19.20 -4.07 9.78
N LEU A 203 18.14 -3.26 9.73
CA LEU A 203 18.02 -2.03 10.50
C LEU A 203 17.03 -2.27 11.64
N THR A 204 17.45 -2.08 12.88
CA THR A 204 16.62 -2.25 14.07
C THR A 204 16.67 -1.02 14.96
N ASP A 205 15.59 -0.78 15.71
CA ASP A 205 15.48 0.34 16.66
C ASP A 205 15.87 1.71 16.06
N ALA A 206 15.45 1.92 14.81
CA ALA A 206 15.75 3.14 14.06
C ALA A 206 14.54 4.09 14.06
N ALA A 207 14.79 5.39 14.19
CA ALA A 207 13.76 6.41 14.00
C ALA A 207 13.35 6.50 12.54
N PHE A 208 14.31 6.78 11.66
CA PHE A 208 14.21 6.50 10.23
C PHE A 208 15.15 5.35 9.86
N GLY A 209 14.67 4.37 9.10
CA GLY A 209 15.55 3.31 8.59
C GLY A 209 16.55 3.89 7.59
N VAL A 210 16.01 4.39 6.47
CA VAL A 210 16.78 5.07 5.43
C VAL A 210 16.16 6.43 5.12
N TRP A 211 16.98 7.48 5.14
CA TRP A 211 16.59 8.81 4.68
C TRP A 211 17.35 9.19 3.41
N VAL A 212 16.66 9.27 2.27
CA VAL A 212 17.23 9.79 1.02
C VAL A 212 16.88 11.26 0.88
N ASN A 213 17.88 12.13 0.94
CA ASN A 213 17.74 13.58 0.87
C ASN A 213 18.26 14.16 -0.45
N GLY A 214 17.44 14.15 -1.49
CA GLY A 214 17.77 14.77 -2.78
C GLY A 214 18.75 13.99 -3.66
N ALA A 215 19.21 12.82 -3.21
CA ALA A 215 20.10 11.96 -4.01
C ALA A 215 19.31 11.22 -5.09
N ASP A 216 19.83 11.21 -6.31
CA ASP A 216 19.23 10.50 -7.44
C ASP A 216 19.79 9.09 -7.61
N ARG A 217 19.02 8.21 -8.25
CA ARG A 217 19.43 6.85 -8.64
C ARG A 217 19.94 6.02 -7.47
N VAL A 218 19.37 6.20 -6.28
CA VAL A 218 19.70 5.38 -5.10
C VAL A 218 19.06 4.01 -5.27
N THR A 219 19.77 2.95 -4.88
CA THR A 219 19.21 1.59 -4.79
C THR A 219 19.10 1.19 -3.34
N ILE A 220 17.90 0.82 -2.88
CA ILE A 220 17.64 0.23 -1.57
C ILE A 220 17.06 -1.17 -1.83
N ALA A 221 17.77 -2.21 -1.39
CA ALA A 221 17.43 -3.56 -1.79
C ALA A 221 17.64 -4.63 -0.72
N ASP A 222 16.85 -5.70 -0.80
CA ASP A 222 17.11 -6.96 -0.07
C ASP A 222 17.29 -6.76 1.45
N SER A 223 16.63 -5.75 2.01
CA SER A 223 16.86 -5.26 3.37
C SER A 223 15.64 -5.50 4.27
N ARG A 224 15.86 -5.47 5.59
CA ARG A 224 14.79 -5.52 6.59
C ARG A 224 14.91 -4.34 7.55
N ILE A 225 13.81 -3.64 7.76
CA ILE A 225 13.72 -2.45 8.60
C ILE A 225 12.66 -2.69 9.67
N GLU A 226 13.10 -2.70 10.93
CA GLU A 226 12.26 -2.82 12.10
C GLU A 226 12.43 -1.54 12.94
N GLY A 227 11.39 -0.70 12.94
CA GLY A 227 11.42 0.57 13.64
C GLY A 227 11.49 0.43 15.17
N THR A 228 11.70 1.56 15.84
CA THR A 228 11.58 1.61 17.30
C THR A 228 10.12 1.56 17.75
N ARG A 229 9.83 0.70 18.74
CA ARG A 229 8.52 0.64 19.39
C ARG A 229 8.36 1.62 20.55
N ALA A 230 9.44 2.29 20.99
CA ALA A 230 9.45 3.09 22.21
C ALA A 230 8.58 4.36 22.12
N PRO A 231 8.60 5.15 21.04
CA PRO A 231 7.69 6.27 20.86
C PRO A 231 6.26 5.77 20.55
N ARG A 232 5.28 6.59 20.93
CA ARG A 232 3.91 6.44 20.42
C ARG A 232 3.94 6.37 18.90
N PHE A 233 3.08 5.54 18.33
CA PHE A 233 3.02 5.29 16.90
C PHE A 233 3.05 6.56 16.01
N ALA A 234 2.30 7.59 16.38
CA ALA A 234 2.25 8.86 15.64
C ALA A 234 3.59 9.63 15.62
N ASN A 235 4.47 9.36 16.58
CA ASN A 235 5.76 10.00 16.77
C ASN A 235 6.93 9.15 16.27
N ARG A 236 6.69 7.99 15.66
CA ARG A 236 7.74 7.21 15.00
C ARG A 236 8.11 7.84 13.66
N GLY A 237 9.35 7.61 13.21
CA GLY A 237 9.76 7.96 11.85
C GLY A 237 9.29 6.90 10.84
N ASN A 238 9.74 7.06 9.60
CA ASN A 238 9.35 6.22 8.47
C ASN A 238 10.44 5.16 8.20
N GLY A 239 10.08 4.03 7.61
CA GLY A 239 11.07 3.01 7.25
C GLY A 239 12.04 3.53 6.19
N ILE A 240 11.51 3.96 5.06
CA ILE A 240 12.25 4.62 3.99
C ILE A 240 11.61 5.97 3.70
N ASN A 241 12.39 7.03 3.75
CA ASN A 241 11.96 8.39 3.45
C ASN A 241 12.63 8.90 2.17
N LEU A 242 11.85 9.05 1.11
CA LEU A 242 12.30 9.53 -0.20
C LEU A 242 11.94 11.01 -0.36
N TRP A 243 12.93 11.88 -0.19
CA TRP A 243 12.79 13.32 -0.34
C TRP A 243 13.49 13.79 -1.62
N GLU A 244 12.75 14.45 -2.52
CA GLU A 244 13.29 15.14 -3.71
C GLU A 244 14.24 14.28 -4.58
N THR A 245 13.93 12.99 -4.75
CA THR A 245 14.77 12.04 -5.50
C THR A 245 14.20 11.68 -6.88
N ASN A 246 15.08 11.42 -7.84
CA ASN A 246 14.75 10.91 -9.16
C ASN A 246 15.41 9.55 -9.45
N GLY A 247 14.63 8.59 -9.97
CA GLY A 247 15.17 7.33 -10.49
C GLY A 247 15.61 6.34 -9.41
N THR A 248 15.14 6.50 -8.17
CA THR A 248 15.45 5.59 -7.06
C THR A 248 14.73 4.25 -7.21
N GLU A 249 15.40 3.17 -6.82
CA GLU A 249 14.86 1.81 -6.82
C GLU A 249 14.74 1.32 -5.37
N VAL A 250 13.56 0.82 -4.98
CA VAL A 250 13.33 0.18 -3.67
C VAL A 250 12.77 -1.21 -3.91
N ARG A 251 13.55 -2.26 -3.63
CA ARG A 251 13.12 -3.62 -3.96
C ARG A 251 13.37 -4.64 -2.87
N ASP A 252 12.50 -5.65 -2.85
CA ASP A 252 12.67 -6.84 -2.01
C ASP A 252 12.95 -6.50 -0.53
N THR A 253 12.36 -5.41 -0.03
CA THR A 253 12.57 -4.89 1.33
C THR A 253 11.37 -5.19 2.23
N GLU A 254 11.65 -5.61 3.46
CA GLU A 254 10.67 -5.87 4.52
C GLU A 254 10.65 -4.71 5.53
N ILE A 255 9.47 -4.16 5.85
CA ILE A 255 9.35 -2.97 6.71
C ILE A 255 8.20 -3.14 7.72
N THR A 256 8.53 -2.99 9.01
CA THR A 256 7.57 -3.11 10.13
C THR A 256 7.92 -2.13 11.26
N ASP A 257 6.95 -1.90 12.17
CA ASP A 257 7.10 -1.17 13.43
C ASP A 257 7.49 0.30 13.32
N VAL A 258 7.52 0.84 12.10
CA VAL A 258 7.68 2.26 11.78
C VAL A 258 6.32 2.95 11.66
N ARG A 259 6.30 4.27 11.43
CA ARG A 259 5.05 5.00 11.17
C ARG A 259 4.50 4.73 9.77
N ASP A 260 5.28 5.03 8.74
CA ASP A 260 4.96 4.76 7.34
C ASP A 260 6.11 3.96 6.71
N GLY A 261 5.78 2.98 5.85
CA GLY A 261 6.77 2.07 5.28
C GLY A 261 7.70 2.77 4.30
N ILE A 262 7.17 3.12 3.13
CA ILE A 262 7.88 3.93 2.13
C ILE A 262 7.13 5.26 1.96
N TYR A 263 7.78 6.35 2.37
CA TYR A 263 7.26 7.70 2.29
C TYR A 263 7.88 8.47 1.11
N TYR A 264 7.03 9.05 0.27
CA TYR A 264 7.42 9.81 -0.92
C TYR A 264 7.08 11.29 -0.73
N SER A 265 8.03 12.17 -1.01
CA SER A 265 7.83 13.62 -1.01
C SER A 265 8.64 14.25 -2.14
N TRP A 266 7.97 14.73 -3.19
CA TRP A 266 8.60 15.26 -4.41
C TRP A 266 9.54 14.27 -5.10
N ALA A 267 9.19 12.98 -5.12
CA ALA A 267 9.97 11.94 -5.77
C ALA A 267 9.38 11.54 -7.13
N SER A 268 10.23 11.24 -8.11
CA SER A 268 9.79 10.85 -9.46
C SER A 268 10.61 9.75 -10.10
N ASN A 269 10.01 8.98 -11.01
CA ASN A 269 10.64 7.84 -11.67
C ASN A 269 11.16 6.79 -10.68
N VAL A 270 10.54 6.67 -9.51
CA VAL A 270 10.87 5.66 -8.52
C VAL A 270 10.18 4.35 -8.88
N GLU A 271 10.93 3.26 -8.83
CA GLU A 271 10.40 1.90 -8.94
C GLU A 271 10.49 1.19 -7.59
N ALA A 272 9.33 0.93 -6.98
CA ALA A 272 9.22 0.16 -5.75
C ALA A 272 8.58 -1.20 -6.02
N THR A 273 9.37 -2.28 -5.90
CA THR A 273 8.95 -3.62 -6.34
C THR A 273 9.25 -4.73 -5.32
N GLY A 274 8.28 -5.62 -5.07
CA GLY A 274 8.51 -6.81 -4.24
C GLY A 274 8.67 -6.54 -2.75
N ASN A 275 8.34 -5.34 -2.28
CA ASN A 275 8.44 -4.96 -0.87
C ASN A 275 7.27 -5.50 -0.05
N THR A 276 7.52 -5.79 1.22
CA THR A 276 6.52 -6.28 2.18
C THR A 276 6.43 -5.31 3.37
N MET A 277 5.23 -4.78 3.64
CA MET A 277 5.00 -3.74 4.67
C MET A 277 3.80 -4.09 5.55
N TRP A 278 4.00 -4.11 6.87
CA TRP A 278 2.94 -4.51 7.81
C TRP A 278 3.05 -3.84 9.18
N ASP A 279 1.93 -3.81 9.90
CA ASP A 279 1.76 -3.13 11.19
C ASP A 279 2.11 -1.62 11.16
N LEU A 280 1.82 -0.96 10.03
CA LEU A 280 2.12 0.45 9.80
C LEU A 280 0.85 1.30 9.69
N ARG A 281 1.04 2.62 9.72
CA ARG A 281 -0.05 3.54 9.39
C ARG A 281 -0.32 3.35 7.92
N TYR A 282 0.69 3.64 7.12
CA TYR A 282 0.64 3.48 5.68
C TYR A 282 1.77 2.57 5.21
N GLY A 283 1.45 1.50 4.49
CA GLY A 283 2.48 0.70 3.81
C GLY A 283 3.30 1.57 2.87
N VAL A 284 2.60 2.30 2.00
CA VAL A 284 3.16 3.33 1.12
C VAL A 284 2.41 4.64 1.30
N HIS A 285 3.14 5.76 1.41
CA HIS A 285 2.56 7.10 1.59
C HIS A 285 3.15 8.08 0.58
N TYR A 286 2.29 8.68 -0.26
CA TYR A 286 2.69 9.68 -1.25
C TYR A 286 2.30 11.09 -0.85
N MET A 287 3.18 12.03 -1.15
CA MET A 287 2.90 13.46 -1.26
C MET A 287 3.64 14.03 -2.49
N TYR A 288 2.90 14.63 -3.43
CA TYR A 288 3.47 15.43 -4.54
C TYR A 288 4.52 14.69 -5.39
N SER A 289 4.32 13.39 -5.67
CA SER A 289 5.35 12.52 -6.24
C SER A 289 4.84 11.79 -7.47
N ASP A 290 5.26 12.24 -8.66
CA ASP A 290 4.71 11.87 -9.96
C ASP A 290 5.58 10.84 -10.72
N ASP A 291 5.03 10.19 -11.75
CA ASP A 291 5.74 9.26 -12.64
C ASP A 291 6.39 8.06 -11.91
N ASN A 292 5.72 7.52 -10.90
CA ASN A 292 6.25 6.43 -10.07
C ASN A 292 5.55 5.10 -10.33
N ARG A 293 6.26 4.00 -10.09
CA ARG A 293 5.78 2.64 -10.30
C ARG A 293 5.89 1.81 -9.02
N LEU A 294 4.75 1.28 -8.59
CA LEU A 294 4.62 0.37 -7.45
C LEU A 294 4.18 -1.00 -7.98
N ALA A 295 5.05 -2.00 -7.93
CA ALA A 295 4.77 -3.30 -8.53
C ALA A 295 5.00 -4.51 -7.60
N ASN A 296 4.07 -5.47 -7.60
CA ASN A 296 4.23 -6.74 -6.89
C ASN A 296 4.56 -6.60 -5.38
N ASN A 297 4.20 -5.48 -4.75
CA ASN A 297 4.40 -5.30 -3.32
C ASN A 297 3.23 -5.95 -2.55
N VAL A 298 3.47 -6.20 -1.26
CA VAL A 298 2.47 -6.70 -0.32
C VAL A 298 2.37 -5.74 0.86
N ALA A 299 1.17 -5.23 1.12
CA ALA A 299 0.87 -4.39 2.26
C ALA A 299 -0.30 -4.99 3.06
N PHE A 300 -0.04 -5.41 4.30
CA PHE A 300 -1.07 -6.06 5.12
C PHE A 300 -1.13 -5.54 6.54
N GLU A 301 -2.31 -5.61 7.14
CA GLU A 301 -2.53 -5.25 8.55
C GLU A 301 -2.05 -3.82 8.89
N ASN A 302 -2.13 -2.91 7.93
CA ASN A 302 -1.89 -1.49 8.13
C ASN A 302 -3.22 -0.74 8.35
N ASP A 303 -3.15 0.55 8.70
CA ASP A 303 -4.32 1.42 8.54
C ASP A 303 -4.68 1.57 7.05
N VAL A 304 -3.70 1.91 6.21
CA VAL A 304 -3.84 1.92 4.75
C VAL A 304 -2.69 1.17 4.10
N GLY A 305 -3.00 0.27 3.15
CA GLY A 305 -1.96 -0.42 2.39
C GLY A 305 -1.17 0.54 1.51
N TYR A 306 -1.86 1.20 0.56
CA TYR A 306 -1.27 2.16 -0.37
C TYR A 306 -2.00 3.51 -0.33
N ALA A 307 -1.43 4.50 0.34
CA ALA A 307 -1.96 5.85 0.49
C ALA A 307 -1.35 6.79 -0.55
N LEU A 308 -1.97 6.87 -1.73
CA LEU A 308 -1.53 7.71 -2.84
C LEU A 308 -2.21 9.08 -2.80
N MET A 309 -1.45 10.16 -2.62
CA MET A 309 -2.00 11.51 -2.45
C MET A 309 -1.31 12.57 -3.30
N VAL A 310 -2.14 13.37 -3.97
CA VAL A 310 -1.75 14.59 -4.70
C VAL A 310 -0.60 14.31 -5.67
N SER A 311 -0.84 13.47 -6.66
CA SER A 311 0.17 13.04 -7.63
C SER A 311 -0.46 12.58 -8.95
N GLU A 312 0.34 12.46 -10.00
CA GLU A 312 -0.09 12.01 -11.32
C GLU A 312 0.83 10.96 -11.95
N ASP A 313 0.30 10.26 -12.96
CA ASP A 313 1.04 9.27 -13.75
C ASP A 313 1.63 8.11 -12.91
N ILE A 314 0.87 7.64 -11.92
CA ILE A 314 1.28 6.53 -11.05
C ILE A 314 0.83 5.18 -11.61
N GLU A 315 1.72 4.18 -11.59
CA GLU A 315 1.39 2.80 -11.92
C GLU A 315 1.39 1.91 -10.67
N LEU A 316 0.20 1.57 -10.15
CA LEU A 316 0.02 0.56 -9.09
C LEU A 316 -0.38 -0.78 -9.72
N VAL A 317 0.58 -1.69 -9.83
CA VAL A 317 0.45 -2.93 -10.64
C VAL A 317 0.73 -4.20 -9.84
N ASN A 318 -0.17 -5.18 -9.89
CA ASN A 318 0.04 -6.50 -9.27
C ASN A 318 0.32 -6.48 -7.76
N ASN A 319 -0.03 -5.41 -7.07
CA ASN A 319 0.17 -5.32 -5.62
C ASN A 319 -0.93 -6.07 -4.86
N THR A 320 -0.66 -6.41 -3.62
CA THR A 320 -1.57 -7.13 -2.74
C THR A 320 -1.78 -6.33 -1.46
N ALA A 321 -3.02 -5.92 -1.20
CA ALA A 321 -3.43 -5.22 0.01
C ALA A 321 -4.41 -6.09 0.80
N VAL A 322 -4.01 -6.55 1.99
CA VAL A 322 -4.79 -7.52 2.79
C VAL A 322 -5.06 -7.00 4.19
N ALA A 323 -6.28 -7.13 4.68
CA ALA A 323 -6.57 -6.86 6.10
C ALA A 323 -6.20 -5.44 6.59
N ASN A 324 -6.09 -4.46 5.69
CA ASN A 324 -5.84 -3.08 6.10
C ASN A 324 -7.15 -2.48 6.64
N ARG A 325 -7.24 -2.41 7.96
CA ARG A 325 -8.48 -2.19 8.73
C ARG A 325 -8.35 -1.20 9.87
N GLY A 326 -7.28 -0.42 9.88
CA GLY A 326 -7.19 0.70 10.80
C GLY A 326 -8.30 1.72 10.63
N LYS A 327 -8.17 2.82 11.36
CA LYS A 327 -9.15 3.90 11.44
C LYS A 327 -9.71 4.34 10.08
N SER A 328 -8.86 4.39 9.05
CA SER A 328 -9.22 4.65 7.66
C SER A 328 -9.53 3.34 6.92
N GLY A 329 -8.69 2.31 7.12
CA GLY A 329 -8.95 0.93 6.71
C GLY A 329 -9.05 0.78 5.20
N HIS A 330 -8.06 1.25 4.45
CA HIS A 330 -8.08 1.23 2.98
C HIS A 330 -7.03 0.27 2.43
N GLY A 331 -7.40 -0.59 1.46
CA GLY A 331 -6.40 -1.31 0.68
C GLY A 331 -5.59 -0.34 -0.18
N VAL A 332 -6.30 0.49 -0.95
CA VAL A 332 -5.73 1.59 -1.74
C VAL A 332 -6.54 2.87 -1.52
N LEU A 333 -5.87 3.97 -1.17
CA LEU A 333 -6.44 5.31 -1.16
C LEU A 333 -5.87 6.09 -2.34
N LEU A 334 -6.74 6.61 -3.21
CA LEU A 334 -6.40 7.55 -4.26
C LEU A 334 -7.03 8.91 -3.93
N LYS A 335 -6.23 9.80 -3.34
CA LYS A 335 -6.67 11.15 -3.00
C LYS A 335 -6.02 12.16 -3.94
N GLU A 336 -6.83 12.82 -4.78
CA GLU A 336 -6.31 13.81 -5.72
C GLU A 336 -5.24 13.23 -6.67
N ILE A 337 -5.50 12.01 -7.13
CA ILE A 337 -4.65 11.30 -8.10
C ILE A 337 -5.19 11.49 -9.52
N ASP A 338 -4.34 11.82 -10.48
CA ASP A 338 -4.72 12.03 -11.89
C ASP A 338 -3.95 11.11 -12.85
N ARG A 339 -4.57 10.77 -13.99
CA ARG A 339 -3.94 10.06 -15.13
C ARG A 339 -3.16 8.78 -14.77
N SER A 340 -3.55 8.09 -13.70
CA SER A 340 -2.83 6.96 -13.13
C SER A 340 -3.48 5.61 -13.48
N VAL A 341 -2.70 4.53 -13.42
CA VAL A 341 -3.14 3.17 -13.76
C VAL A 341 -3.04 2.25 -12.54
N ILE A 342 -4.21 1.82 -12.07
CA ILE A 342 -4.38 0.91 -10.95
C ILE A 342 -4.89 -0.42 -11.48
N ARG A 343 -3.98 -1.39 -11.65
CA ARG A 343 -4.33 -2.65 -12.33
C ARG A 343 -3.77 -3.91 -11.73
N ASP A 344 -4.53 -4.99 -11.93
CA ASP A 344 -4.11 -6.35 -11.61
C ASP A 344 -3.80 -6.56 -10.10
N ASN A 345 -4.27 -5.65 -9.23
CA ASN A 345 -4.05 -5.69 -7.78
C ASN A 345 -5.07 -6.60 -7.09
N ARG A 346 -4.68 -7.15 -5.93
CA ARG A 346 -5.55 -7.94 -5.04
C ARG A 346 -5.85 -7.13 -3.79
N LEU A 347 -7.08 -6.65 -3.69
CA LEU A 347 -7.58 -5.84 -2.57
C LEU A 347 -8.53 -6.71 -1.77
N VAL A 348 -8.00 -7.34 -0.74
CA VAL A 348 -8.64 -8.44 -0.02
C VAL A 348 -8.91 -8.05 1.41
N ALA A 349 -10.16 -8.17 1.82
CA ALA A 349 -10.53 -8.09 3.22
C ALA A 349 -10.04 -6.81 3.90
N ASN A 350 -10.16 -5.66 3.24
CA ASN A 350 -9.89 -4.35 3.81
C ASN A 350 -11.22 -3.71 4.29
N GLY A 351 -11.15 -2.61 5.05
CA GLY A 351 -12.34 -1.81 5.33
C GLY A 351 -12.97 -1.28 4.03
N ASN A 352 -12.14 -0.68 3.18
CA ASN A 352 -12.45 -0.32 1.80
C ASN A 352 -11.38 -0.93 0.89
N GLY A 353 -11.78 -1.65 -0.17
CA GLY A 353 -10.84 -2.17 -1.15
C GLY A 353 -10.07 -1.03 -1.80
N ALA A 354 -10.79 -0.09 -2.43
CA ALA A 354 -10.22 1.17 -2.87
C ALA A 354 -11.09 2.38 -2.51
N PHE A 355 -10.46 3.50 -2.16
CA PHE A 355 -11.13 4.79 -1.94
C PHE A 355 -10.67 5.82 -2.98
N LEU A 356 -11.58 6.24 -3.85
CA LEU A 356 -11.38 7.28 -4.85
C LEU A 356 -11.95 8.61 -4.33
N TYR A 357 -11.06 9.53 -3.99
CA TYR A 357 -11.40 10.84 -3.45
C TYR A 357 -10.82 11.95 -4.33
N ASN A 358 -11.69 12.65 -5.06
CA ASN A 358 -11.29 13.65 -6.05
C ASN A 358 -10.22 13.11 -7.03
N ALA A 359 -10.34 11.84 -7.42
CA ALA A 359 -9.40 11.18 -8.32
C ALA A 359 -9.90 11.33 -9.76
N GLN A 360 -9.02 11.68 -10.70
CA GLN A 360 -9.42 12.10 -12.05
C GLN A 360 -8.72 11.27 -13.13
N HIS A 361 -9.41 11.00 -14.23
CA HIS A 361 -8.85 10.39 -15.45
C HIS A 361 -8.00 9.11 -15.24
N ASN A 362 -8.31 8.33 -14.20
CA ASN A 362 -7.55 7.13 -13.87
C ASN A 362 -8.08 5.89 -14.59
N GLU A 363 -7.29 4.82 -14.62
CA GLU A 363 -7.72 3.49 -15.02
C GLU A 363 -7.69 2.54 -13.82
N VAL A 364 -8.86 2.04 -13.40
CA VAL A 364 -8.98 0.98 -12.38
C VAL A 364 -9.44 -0.29 -13.09
N ARG A 365 -8.51 -1.20 -13.40
CA ARG A 365 -8.83 -2.36 -14.25
C ARG A 365 -8.16 -3.66 -13.86
N GLY A 366 -8.87 -4.77 -14.03
CA GLY A 366 -8.29 -6.09 -13.77
C GLY A 366 -7.99 -6.35 -12.29
N ASN A 367 -8.53 -5.58 -11.36
CA ASN A 367 -8.28 -5.79 -9.93
C ASN A 367 -9.27 -6.81 -9.36
N LEU A 368 -8.81 -7.56 -8.36
CA LEU A 368 -9.67 -8.37 -7.49
C LEU A 368 -10.02 -7.54 -6.25
N LEU A 369 -11.32 -7.30 -6.02
CA LEU A 369 -11.85 -6.70 -4.81
C LEU A 369 -12.69 -7.73 -4.08
N TYR A 370 -12.10 -8.38 -3.08
CA TYR A 370 -12.67 -9.55 -2.42
C TYR A 370 -12.86 -9.33 -0.93
N ALA A 371 -14.06 -9.61 -0.41
CA ALA A 371 -14.36 -9.62 1.03
C ALA A 371 -14.09 -8.30 1.79
N ASN A 372 -14.10 -7.16 1.09
CA ASN A 372 -13.95 -5.85 1.74
C ASN A 372 -15.29 -5.38 2.33
N GLY A 373 -15.24 -4.50 3.33
CA GLY A 373 -16.45 -3.83 3.81
C GLY A 373 -17.10 -3.04 2.65
N VAL A 374 -16.32 -2.17 2.01
CA VAL A 374 -16.69 -1.53 0.75
C VAL A 374 -15.74 -1.98 -0.36
N GLY A 375 -16.26 -2.39 -1.53
CA GLY A 375 -15.41 -2.68 -2.69
C GLY A 375 -14.67 -1.42 -3.17
N ILE A 376 -15.42 -0.48 -3.76
CA ILE A 376 -14.91 0.88 -4.07
C ILE A 376 -15.78 1.94 -3.41
N HIS A 377 -15.15 2.83 -2.64
CA HIS A 377 -15.76 4.07 -2.20
C HIS A 377 -15.42 5.18 -3.21
N HIS A 378 -16.44 5.79 -3.81
CA HIS A 378 -16.32 6.82 -4.85
C HIS A 378 -16.90 8.15 -4.38
N SER A 379 -16.04 9.17 -4.16
CA SER A 379 -16.46 10.43 -3.56
C SER A 379 -15.76 11.68 -4.12
N ALA A 380 -16.21 12.84 -3.64
CA ALA A 380 -15.60 14.16 -3.83
C ALA A 380 -15.34 14.59 -5.28
N GLY A 381 -16.27 14.31 -6.19
CA GLY A 381 -16.19 14.77 -7.58
C GLY A 381 -15.16 14.01 -8.43
N THR A 382 -14.84 12.77 -8.05
CA THR A 382 -14.10 11.82 -8.90
C THR A 382 -14.80 11.68 -10.26
N GLU A 383 -14.09 11.92 -11.36
CA GLU A 383 -14.60 11.88 -12.73
C GLU A 383 -13.58 11.26 -13.69
N GLY A 384 -14.01 10.95 -14.92
CA GLY A 384 -13.11 10.48 -15.99
C GLY A 384 -12.43 9.12 -15.75
N THR A 385 -12.75 8.42 -14.67
CA THR A 385 -12.08 7.16 -14.30
C THR A 385 -12.71 5.97 -15.03
N LEU A 386 -11.90 5.21 -15.76
CA LEU A 386 -12.30 3.93 -16.37
C LEU A 386 -12.26 2.83 -15.31
N VAL A 387 -13.41 2.21 -15.04
CA VAL A 387 -13.50 1.03 -14.16
C VAL A 387 -14.01 -0.18 -14.94
N ALA A 388 -13.11 -1.10 -15.31
CA ALA A 388 -13.47 -2.25 -16.16
C ALA A 388 -12.60 -3.50 -15.92
N GLY A 389 -13.18 -4.69 -16.10
CA GLY A 389 -12.49 -5.96 -15.95
C GLY A 389 -12.12 -6.33 -14.51
N ASN A 390 -12.60 -5.58 -13.51
CA ASN A 390 -12.39 -5.92 -12.10
C ASN A 390 -13.35 -7.03 -11.67
N SER A 391 -13.04 -7.73 -10.58
CA SER A 391 -13.94 -8.69 -9.93
C SER A 391 -14.29 -8.22 -8.53
N PHE A 392 -15.55 -7.83 -8.34
CA PHE A 392 -16.14 -7.51 -7.05
C PHE A 392 -16.79 -8.77 -6.49
N VAL A 393 -16.18 -9.36 -5.45
CA VAL A 393 -16.61 -10.64 -4.90
C VAL A 393 -16.84 -10.49 -3.40
N ASN A 394 -18.06 -10.79 -2.95
CA ASN A 394 -18.43 -10.85 -1.53
C ASN A 394 -18.00 -9.62 -0.70
N ASN A 395 -18.04 -8.41 -1.28
CA ASN A 395 -17.91 -7.19 -0.49
C ASN A 395 -19.25 -6.89 0.20
N ASP A 396 -19.26 -6.35 1.41
CA ASP A 396 -20.51 -6.05 2.12
C ASP A 396 -21.33 -4.99 1.35
N GLU A 397 -20.65 -3.96 0.86
CA GLU A 397 -21.16 -3.00 -0.12
C GLU A 397 -20.21 -2.95 -1.33
N PRO A 398 -20.59 -3.46 -2.51
CA PRO A 398 -19.71 -3.44 -3.68
C PRO A 398 -19.24 -2.03 -4.05
N VAL A 399 -20.13 -1.03 -3.96
CA VAL A 399 -19.84 0.36 -4.26
C VAL A 399 -20.59 1.31 -3.32
N LEU A 400 -19.84 2.13 -2.59
CA LEU A 400 -20.38 3.30 -1.87
C LEU A 400 -20.10 4.55 -2.70
N THR A 401 -21.10 5.37 -2.99
CA THR A 401 -20.86 6.60 -3.74
C THR A 401 -21.70 7.80 -3.31
N THR A 402 -21.09 8.98 -3.40
CA THR A 402 -21.75 10.28 -3.18
C THR A 402 -22.10 11.03 -4.48
N THR A 403 -21.83 10.42 -5.65
CA THR A 403 -22.12 11.06 -6.94
C THR A 403 -23.61 11.31 -7.16
N ARG A 404 -23.92 12.41 -7.84
CA ARG A 404 -25.30 12.77 -8.23
C ARG A 404 -25.55 12.59 -9.73
N ASP A 405 -24.54 12.14 -10.45
CA ASP A 405 -24.63 11.81 -11.87
C ASP A 405 -24.74 10.30 -12.05
N LEU A 406 -25.15 9.88 -13.24
CA LEU A 406 -25.07 8.48 -13.64
C LEU A 406 -23.69 8.24 -14.27
N VAL A 407 -22.89 7.40 -13.63
CA VAL A 407 -21.53 7.08 -14.09
C VAL A 407 -21.47 5.62 -14.55
N ALA A 408 -20.92 5.40 -15.74
CA ALA A 408 -20.76 4.07 -16.31
C ALA A 408 -19.41 3.46 -15.91
N TRP A 409 -19.44 2.33 -15.20
CA TRP A 409 -18.26 1.52 -14.89
C TRP A 409 -18.19 0.31 -15.82
N ASN A 410 -17.83 0.59 -17.07
CA ASN A 410 -17.53 -0.39 -18.10
C ASN A 410 -16.69 0.27 -19.21
N GLY A 411 -15.92 -0.55 -19.92
CA GLY A 411 -15.24 -0.17 -21.15
C GLY A 411 -16.14 -0.30 -22.38
N THR A 412 -15.54 -0.12 -23.55
CA THR A 412 -16.26 -0.21 -24.83
C THR A 412 -16.75 -1.63 -25.13
N ASP A 413 -15.97 -2.63 -24.73
CA ASP A 413 -16.17 -4.04 -25.05
C ASP A 413 -16.63 -4.87 -23.85
N ARG A 414 -16.24 -4.52 -22.62
CA ARG A 414 -16.59 -5.28 -21.40
C ARG A 414 -16.74 -4.41 -20.16
N GLY A 415 -17.46 -4.91 -19.16
CA GLY A 415 -17.62 -4.31 -17.83
C GLY A 415 -16.81 -5.04 -16.76
N ASN A 416 -17.35 -5.12 -15.56
CA ASN A 416 -16.79 -5.78 -14.39
C ASN A 416 -17.57 -7.04 -14.03
N TYR A 417 -16.95 -7.93 -13.26
CA TYR A 417 -17.66 -9.04 -12.63
C TYR A 417 -18.18 -8.60 -11.25
N TRP A 418 -19.42 -8.98 -10.94
CA TRP A 418 -20.09 -8.67 -9.68
C TRP A 418 -20.72 -9.95 -9.13
N SER A 419 -20.33 -10.37 -7.92
CA SER A 419 -20.82 -11.63 -7.34
C SER A 419 -22.33 -11.64 -7.06
N ASP A 420 -22.94 -10.46 -6.90
CA ASP A 420 -24.37 -10.24 -6.65
C ASP A 420 -25.16 -9.88 -7.92
N ALA A 421 -24.52 -9.79 -9.08
CA ALA A 421 -25.22 -9.53 -10.33
C ALA A 421 -26.08 -10.72 -10.77
N ARG A 422 -27.30 -10.39 -11.21
CA ARG A 422 -28.17 -11.32 -11.93
C ARG A 422 -27.73 -11.39 -13.38
N VAL A 423 -26.84 -12.34 -13.68
CA VAL A 423 -26.30 -12.56 -15.02
C VAL A 423 -27.32 -13.23 -15.93
N ALA A 424 -27.43 -12.74 -17.17
CA ALA A 424 -28.10 -13.43 -18.27
C ALA A 424 -27.22 -13.29 -19.52
N ASP A 425 -26.57 -14.35 -19.93
CA ASP A 425 -25.71 -14.39 -21.12
C ASP A 425 -26.34 -15.36 -22.13
N THR A 426 -27.20 -14.83 -23.00
CA THR A 426 -28.03 -15.65 -23.90
C THR A 426 -27.28 -16.07 -25.16
N ASP A 427 -26.32 -15.26 -25.62
CA ASP A 427 -25.52 -15.53 -26.82
C ASP A 427 -24.17 -16.18 -26.53
N GLY A 428 -23.78 -16.28 -25.26
CA GLY A 428 -22.61 -17.01 -24.79
C GLY A 428 -21.30 -16.28 -25.02
N ASP A 429 -21.33 -14.94 -25.12
CA ASP A 429 -20.15 -14.12 -25.37
C ASP A 429 -19.37 -13.77 -24.08
N GLY A 430 -19.87 -14.20 -22.92
CA GLY A 430 -19.26 -13.95 -21.61
C GLY A 430 -19.66 -12.61 -21.00
N ILE A 431 -20.56 -11.85 -21.64
CA ILE A 431 -21.11 -10.57 -21.17
C ILE A 431 -22.59 -10.76 -20.87
N SER A 432 -23.05 -10.20 -19.76
CA SER A 432 -24.46 -10.21 -19.40
C SER A 432 -25.26 -9.24 -20.28
N ASP A 433 -26.32 -9.76 -20.91
CA ASP A 433 -27.39 -9.01 -21.58
C ASP A 433 -28.14 -8.06 -20.61
N ALA A 434 -28.10 -8.37 -19.31
CA ALA A 434 -28.67 -7.55 -18.25
C ALA A 434 -27.63 -6.59 -17.67
N ARG A 435 -28.03 -5.32 -17.49
CA ARG A 435 -27.23 -4.30 -16.82
C ARG A 435 -27.22 -4.55 -15.32
N HIS A 436 -26.13 -4.16 -14.65
CA HIS A 436 -26.01 -4.22 -13.21
C HIS A 436 -25.85 -2.81 -12.62
N ARG A 437 -26.43 -2.58 -11.45
CA ARG A 437 -26.32 -1.31 -10.71
C ARG A 437 -25.82 -1.61 -9.30
N PRO A 438 -24.51 -1.46 -9.04
CA PRO A 438 -23.95 -1.72 -7.72
C PRO A 438 -24.26 -0.58 -6.72
N ALA A 439 -24.66 0.59 -7.21
CA ALA A 439 -25.11 1.72 -6.40
C ALA A 439 -26.34 2.38 -7.05
N GLY A 440 -27.50 1.71 -6.94
CA GLY A 440 -28.79 2.14 -7.51
C GLY A 440 -29.70 2.86 -6.51
N ALA A 441 -30.98 3.01 -6.86
CA ALA A 441 -31.95 3.66 -5.98
C ALA A 441 -32.24 2.83 -4.72
N ALA A 442 -32.15 1.51 -4.79
CA ALA A 442 -32.29 0.61 -3.65
C ALA A 442 -31.16 0.84 -2.63
N GLU A 443 -29.92 0.85 -3.08
CA GLU A 443 -28.73 1.07 -2.25
C GLU A 443 -28.75 2.48 -1.65
N ARG A 444 -29.10 3.50 -2.45
CA ARG A 444 -29.28 4.87 -1.95
C ARG A 444 -30.36 4.98 -0.87
N LEU A 445 -31.46 4.22 -0.98
CA LEU A 445 -32.50 4.22 0.05
C LEU A 445 -31.96 3.69 1.38
N VAL A 446 -31.10 2.67 1.35
CA VAL A 446 -30.44 2.15 2.55
C VAL A 446 -29.46 3.17 3.12
N GLN A 447 -28.69 3.85 2.26
CA GLN A 447 -27.76 4.90 2.69
C GLN A 447 -28.48 6.09 3.34
N GLU A 448 -29.57 6.58 2.73
CA GLU A 448 -30.37 7.69 3.27
C GLU A 448 -31.18 7.29 4.52
N HIS A 449 -31.57 6.02 4.61
CA HIS A 449 -32.35 5.47 5.71
C HIS A 449 -31.76 4.12 6.17
N PRO A 450 -30.73 4.12 7.03
CA PRO A 450 -30.06 2.89 7.46
C PRO A 450 -30.99 1.81 8.05
N ALA A 451 -32.09 2.22 8.68
CA ALA A 451 -33.12 1.29 9.17
C ALA A 451 -33.79 0.45 8.06
N ALA A 452 -33.71 0.87 6.79
CA ALA A 452 -34.20 0.13 5.64
C ALA A 452 -33.31 -1.07 5.27
N ALA A 453 -32.07 -1.16 5.78
CA ALA A 453 -31.16 -2.27 5.54
C ALA A 453 -31.78 -3.63 5.89
N VAL A 454 -32.67 -3.68 6.91
CA VAL A 454 -33.40 -4.90 7.30
C VAL A 454 -34.30 -5.46 6.18
N PHE A 455 -34.57 -4.66 5.15
CA PHE A 455 -35.39 -5.04 3.99
C PHE A 455 -34.55 -5.25 2.71
N ALA A 456 -33.21 -5.14 2.76
CA ALA A 456 -32.35 -5.19 1.59
C ALA A 456 -32.50 -6.51 0.78
N ASP A 457 -32.80 -7.62 1.47
CA ASP A 457 -33.06 -8.95 0.87
C ASP A 457 -34.55 -9.26 0.68
N SER A 458 -35.42 -8.26 0.82
CA SER A 458 -36.87 -8.46 0.68
C SER A 458 -37.30 -8.48 -0.80
N PRO A 459 -38.43 -9.14 -1.13
CA PRO A 459 -39.01 -9.12 -2.48
C PRO A 459 -39.29 -7.71 -3.04
N ALA A 460 -39.47 -6.71 -2.16
CA ALA A 460 -39.71 -5.33 -2.57
C ALA A 460 -38.45 -4.69 -3.15
N PHE A 461 -37.30 -4.88 -2.48
CA PHE A 461 -36.00 -4.43 -2.96
C PHE A 461 -35.59 -5.16 -4.24
N ASP A 462 -35.83 -6.48 -4.31
CA ASP A 462 -35.65 -7.26 -5.53
C ASP A 462 -36.45 -6.71 -6.72
N ALA A 463 -37.69 -6.28 -6.49
CA ALA A 463 -38.52 -5.69 -7.55
C ALA A 463 -37.94 -4.35 -8.05
N ILE A 464 -37.41 -3.51 -7.15
CA ILE A 464 -36.73 -2.25 -7.52
C ILE A 464 -35.52 -2.56 -8.41
N ARG A 465 -34.63 -3.45 -7.96
CA ARG A 465 -33.43 -3.85 -8.72
C ARG A 465 -33.76 -4.49 -10.07
N LEU A 466 -34.85 -5.28 -10.14
CA LEU A 466 -35.33 -5.84 -11.40
C LEU A 466 -35.79 -4.76 -12.38
N VAL A 467 -36.54 -3.76 -11.90
CA VAL A 467 -36.98 -2.64 -12.74
C VAL A 467 -35.77 -1.85 -13.23
N GLU A 468 -34.83 -1.57 -12.36
CA GLU A 468 -33.59 -0.88 -12.70
C GLU A 468 -32.78 -1.62 -13.77
N SER A 469 -32.54 -2.92 -13.59
CA SER A 469 -31.75 -3.72 -14.55
C SER A 469 -32.38 -3.85 -15.93
N ARG A 470 -33.71 -3.73 -16.06
CA ARG A 470 -34.46 -4.03 -17.30
C ARG A 470 -34.98 -2.80 -18.05
N PHE A 471 -35.20 -1.67 -17.38
CA PHE A 471 -35.85 -0.50 -17.99
C PHE A 471 -34.88 0.69 -18.10
N PRO A 472 -34.31 0.97 -19.29
CA PRO A 472 -33.40 2.09 -19.53
C PRO A 472 -34.00 3.47 -19.22
N ALA A 473 -35.33 3.60 -19.20
CA ALA A 473 -36.00 4.87 -18.87
C ALA A 473 -35.84 5.28 -17.38
N VAL A 474 -35.33 4.38 -16.53
CA VAL A 474 -35.04 4.62 -15.12
C VAL A 474 -33.52 4.75 -14.96
N GLU A 475 -32.98 5.89 -15.38
CA GLU A 475 -31.59 6.28 -15.15
C GLU A 475 -31.55 7.28 -14.00
N SER A 476 -31.47 6.76 -12.77
CA SER A 476 -31.18 7.56 -11.59
C SER A 476 -29.67 7.71 -11.42
N ALA A 477 -29.25 8.78 -10.75
CA ALA A 477 -27.88 8.96 -10.27
C ALA A 477 -27.33 7.70 -9.57
N GLY A 478 -26.03 7.45 -9.73
CA GLY A 478 -25.34 6.30 -9.18
C GLY A 478 -24.38 5.66 -10.17
N ILE A 479 -23.98 4.42 -9.89
CA ILE A 479 -23.08 3.65 -10.76
C ILE A 479 -23.88 2.62 -11.55
N ILE A 480 -23.53 2.47 -12.83
CA ILE A 480 -24.09 1.42 -13.70
C ILE A 480 -22.99 0.70 -14.48
N ASP A 481 -23.13 -0.62 -14.56
CA ASP A 481 -22.38 -1.46 -15.48
C ASP A 481 -23.33 -1.95 -16.58
N HIS A 482 -23.05 -1.55 -17.82
CA HIS A 482 -23.83 -1.93 -18.99
C HIS A 482 -23.42 -3.26 -19.61
N ARG A 483 -22.24 -3.78 -19.24
CA ARG A 483 -21.65 -4.98 -19.82
C ARG A 483 -21.07 -5.88 -18.72
N PRO A 484 -21.83 -6.25 -17.67
CA PRO A 484 -21.28 -7.06 -16.59
C PRO A 484 -20.71 -8.36 -17.12
N LEU A 485 -19.57 -8.82 -16.59
CA LEU A 485 -19.00 -10.11 -16.96
C LEU A 485 -19.87 -11.24 -16.39
N ALA A 486 -20.09 -12.28 -17.20
CA ALA A 486 -20.93 -13.41 -16.81
C ALA A 486 -20.25 -14.37 -15.82
N THR A 487 -18.91 -14.37 -15.79
CA THR A 487 -18.09 -15.24 -14.93
C THR A 487 -16.97 -14.44 -14.26
N PRO A 488 -16.50 -14.87 -13.09
CA PRO A 488 -15.39 -14.20 -12.40
C PRO A 488 -14.12 -14.27 -13.24
N ALA A 489 -13.38 -13.16 -13.27
CA ALA A 489 -12.09 -13.08 -13.96
C ALA A 489 -10.90 -13.53 -13.09
N HIS A 490 -11.12 -13.70 -11.78
CA HIS A 490 -10.08 -13.95 -10.79
C HIS A 490 -10.43 -15.16 -9.91
N ASP A 491 -9.40 -15.91 -9.52
CA ASP A 491 -9.51 -16.96 -8.50
C ASP A 491 -9.39 -16.34 -7.10
N VAL A 492 -10.36 -16.66 -6.24
CA VAL A 492 -10.42 -16.15 -4.86
C VAL A 492 -9.91 -17.17 -3.85
N GLU A 493 -9.71 -18.43 -4.23
CA GLU A 493 -9.33 -19.48 -3.30
C GLU A 493 -8.02 -19.22 -2.54
N PRO A 494 -6.96 -18.65 -3.16
CA PRO A 494 -5.74 -18.29 -2.42
C PRO A 494 -6.00 -17.29 -1.27
N TYR A 495 -7.08 -16.52 -1.34
CA TYR A 495 -7.36 -15.42 -0.42
C TYR A 495 -8.47 -15.73 0.60
N ARG A 496 -9.12 -16.90 0.51
CA ARG A 496 -10.16 -17.30 1.46
C ARG A 496 -9.72 -17.32 2.92
N PRO A 497 -8.52 -17.79 3.29
CA PRO A 497 -8.09 -17.80 4.68
C PRO A 497 -8.10 -16.39 5.27
N TYR A 498 -7.56 -15.41 4.54
CA TYR A 498 -7.54 -14.01 4.97
C TYR A 498 -8.93 -13.45 5.15
N ALA A 499 -9.85 -13.71 4.19
CA ALA A 499 -11.23 -13.28 4.30
C ALA A 499 -11.98 -13.92 5.49
N ALA A 500 -11.63 -15.15 5.88
CA ALA A 500 -12.27 -15.87 6.98
C ALA A 500 -11.70 -15.50 8.36
N ALA A 501 -10.44 -15.07 8.42
CA ALA A 501 -9.77 -14.63 9.65
C ALA A 501 -10.25 -13.24 10.11
N VAL A 502 -10.92 -12.49 9.24
CA VAL A 502 -11.54 -11.23 9.62
C VAL A 502 -12.74 -11.45 10.52
N ASP A 503 -12.63 -10.97 11.75
CA ASP A 503 -13.82 -10.67 12.54
C ASP A 503 -14.36 -9.28 12.16
N ALA A 504 -15.54 -9.23 11.53
CA ALA A 504 -16.20 -7.97 11.19
C ALA A 504 -16.61 -7.14 12.44
N ALA A 505 -16.57 -7.74 13.63
CA ALA A 505 -16.87 -7.10 14.91
C ALA A 505 -15.62 -6.67 15.70
N ALA A 506 -14.41 -7.02 15.25
CA ALA A 506 -13.18 -6.58 15.91
C ALA A 506 -12.95 -5.08 15.62
N GLU A 507 -12.95 -4.26 16.67
CA GLU A 507 -12.42 -2.89 16.59
C GLU A 507 -10.90 -3.01 16.41
N TYR A 508 -10.38 -2.43 15.34
CA TYR A 508 -8.93 -2.33 15.12
C TYR A 508 -8.36 -1.34 16.15
N ASP A 509 -7.19 -1.66 16.70
CA ASP A 509 -6.49 -0.80 17.65
C ASP A 509 -6.09 0.53 16.97
N ASP A 510 -6.66 1.64 17.43
CA ASP A 510 -6.39 2.98 16.89
C ASP A 510 -4.92 3.42 17.10
N GLU A 511 -4.15 2.68 17.90
CA GLU A 511 -2.72 2.88 18.14
C GLU A 511 -1.95 1.55 17.95
N PRO A 512 -1.79 1.06 16.69
CA PRO A 512 -1.09 -0.20 16.45
C PRO A 512 0.35 -0.09 17.00
N GLY A 513 0.61 -0.76 18.12
CA GLY A 513 1.87 -0.71 18.85
C GLY A 513 1.91 0.10 20.16
N ASP A 514 0.79 0.62 20.68
CA ASP A 514 0.68 1.17 22.05
C ASP A 514 -0.13 0.17 22.93
N ASP A 515 0.55 -0.87 23.40
CA ASP A 515 0.12 -1.86 24.42
C ASP A 515 -1.12 -2.75 24.14
N HIS A 516 -0.96 -3.88 23.43
CA HIS A 516 -1.83 -5.07 23.62
C HIS A 516 -1.16 -6.46 23.45
N HIS A 517 0.14 -6.59 23.68
CA HIS A 517 0.80 -7.90 23.84
C HIS A 517 1.63 -7.97 25.14
N GLN A 518 1.03 -8.52 26.19
CA GLN A 518 1.72 -9.15 27.33
C GLN A 518 1.32 -10.61 27.45
#